data_AF-A0A2I2FZX4-F1
#
_entry.id   AF-A0A2I2FZX4-F1
#
_cell.length_a   1.000
_cell.length_b   1.000
_cell.length_c   1.000
_cell.angle_alpha   90.00
_cell.angle_beta   90.00
_cell.angle_gamma   90.00
#
_symmetry.space_group_name_H-M   'P 1'
#
loop_
_entity.id
_entity.type
_entity.pdbx_description
1 polymer ?
#
loop_
_entity_poly.entity_id
_entity_poly.type
_entity_poly.pdbx_seq_one_letter_code
_entity_poly.pdbx_strand_id
1 'polypeptide(L)'
;MNTPTDQVPPGWTNEPARLRGLFYPGSGESQMARSYGLTDFNPLLFNTPDTGEMGYILQSGEEFYWGDLMIDYIFLITKPKTLEEFCIRLPRREIKV
;
A
#
# COMPACT_ATOMS: atom_id res chain seq x y z
N MET A 1 -2.24 -7.97 -13.53
CA MET A 1 -1.57 -6.84 -14.21
C MET A 1 -0.13 -6.83 -13.74
N ASN A 2 0.84 -6.77 -14.66
CA ASN A 2 2.27 -6.61 -14.33
C ASN A 2 2.53 -5.11 -14.12
N THR A 3 2.63 -4.67 -12.88
CA THR A 3 2.98 -3.28 -12.56
C THR A 3 4.46 -3.07 -12.90
N PRO A 4 4.83 -2.09 -13.76
CA PRO A 4 6.22 -1.84 -14.08
C PRO A 4 7.01 -1.46 -12.82
N THR A 5 8.07 -2.20 -12.51
CA THR A 5 8.99 -1.93 -11.39
C THR A 5 9.63 -0.54 -11.45
N ASP A 6 9.76 0.05 -12.65
CA ASP A 6 10.28 1.42 -12.86
C ASP A 6 9.36 2.54 -12.34
N GLN A 7 8.15 2.21 -11.91
CA GLN A 7 7.20 3.19 -11.38
C GLN A 7 7.06 3.15 -9.85
N VAL A 8 7.69 2.23 -9.13
CA VAL A 8 7.58 2.21 -7.66
C VAL A 8 8.43 3.35 -7.06
N PRO A 9 7.86 4.26 -6.27
CA PRO A 9 8.61 5.36 -5.70
C PRO A 9 9.66 4.87 -4.67
N PRO A 10 10.78 5.60 -4.48
CA PRO A 10 11.72 5.32 -3.41
C PRO A 10 11.00 5.23 -2.06
N GLY A 11 11.39 4.28 -1.21
CA GLY A 11 10.74 4.05 0.07
C GLY A 11 9.47 3.21 0.01
N TRP A 12 9.11 2.68 -1.16
CA TRP A 12 7.98 1.77 -1.35
C TRP A 12 8.40 0.49 -2.05
N THR A 13 7.65 -0.58 -1.83
CA THR A 13 7.85 -1.87 -2.49
C THR A 13 6.51 -2.46 -2.96
N ASN A 14 6.52 -3.06 -4.14
CA ASN A 14 5.43 -3.87 -4.67
C ASN A 14 5.76 -5.38 -4.64
N GLU A 15 6.80 -5.78 -3.91
CA GLU A 15 7.25 -7.18 -3.85
C GLU A 15 6.12 -8.08 -3.30
N PRO A 16 5.60 -9.04 -4.10
CA PRO A 16 4.45 -9.84 -3.69
C PRO A 16 4.72 -10.67 -2.43
N ALA A 17 5.96 -11.09 -2.20
CA ALA A 17 6.33 -11.86 -1.01
C ALA A 17 6.18 -11.03 0.28
N ARG A 18 6.58 -9.75 0.26
CA ARG A 18 6.41 -8.85 1.40
C ARG A 18 4.94 -8.53 1.66
N LEU A 19 4.21 -8.20 0.60
CA LEU A 19 2.77 -7.90 0.70
C LEU A 19 1.98 -9.10 1.22
N ARG A 20 2.25 -10.32 0.73
CA ARG A 20 1.61 -11.54 1.25
C ARG A 20 2.00 -11.88 2.68
N GLY A 21 3.24 -11.57 3.08
CA GLY A 21 3.70 -11.78 4.45
C GLY A 21 2.95 -10.92 5.48
N LEU A 22 2.46 -9.75 5.07
CA LEU A 22 1.67 -8.85 5.92
C LEU A 22 0.17 -9.13 5.82
N PHE A 23 -0.35 -9.36 4.62
CA PHE A 23 -1.80 -9.46 4.36
C PHE A 23 -2.29 -10.91 4.16
N TYR A 24 -1.64 -11.90 4.77
CA TYR A 24 -2.11 -13.29 4.68
C TYR A 24 -3.48 -13.47 5.35
N PRO A 25 -4.32 -14.44 4.92
CA PRO A 25 -5.62 -14.67 5.53
C PRO A 25 -5.51 -14.90 7.05
N GLY A 26 -6.15 -14.04 7.84
CA GLY A 26 -6.13 -14.13 9.31
C GLY A 26 -5.08 -13.25 9.99
N SER A 27 -4.19 -12.60 9.24
CA SER A 27 -3.33 -11.51 9.74
C SER A 27 -4.17 -10.38 10.36
N GLY A 28 -3.60 -9.62 11.30
CA GLY A 28 -4.26 -8.46 11.89
C GLY A 28 -4.64 -7.43 10.83
N GLU A 29 -3.77 -7.24 9.85
CA GLU A 29 -3.94 -6.35 8.71
C GLU A 29 -5.12 -6.78 7.83
N SER A 30 -5.24 -8.08 7.54
CA SER A 30 -6.39 -8.59 6.79
C SER A 30 -7.71 -8.47 7.56
N GLN A 31 -7.68 -8.64 8.89
CA GLN A 31 -8.85 -8.47 9.74
C GLN A 31 -9.27 -7.00 9.83
N MET A 32 -8.31 -6.09 9.92
CA MET A 32 -8.55 -4.65 9.90
C MET A 32 -9.15 -4.20 8.58
N ALA A 33 -8.58 -4.60 7.44
CA ALA A 33 -9.19 -4.30 6.13
C ALA A 33 -10.66 -4.75 6.06
N ARG A 34 -10.96 -5.96 6.57
CA ARG A 34 -12.33 -6.48 6.64
C ARG A 34 -13.23 -5.71 7.61
N SER A 35 -12.73 -5.20 8.73
CA SER A 35 -13.53 -4.38 9.65
C SER A 35 -13.94 -3.04 9.03
N TYR A 36 -13.21 -2.58 8.01
CA TYR A 36 -13.56 -1.44 7.16
C TYR A 36 -14.43 -1.83 5.95
N GLY A 37 -14.88 -3.09 5.84
CA GLY A 37 -15.71 -3.58 4.75
C GLY A 37 -14.94 -4.01 3.49
N LEU A 38 -13.61 -4.03 3.53
CA LEU A 38 -12.79 -4.50 2.42
C LEU A 38 -12.69 -6.03 2.47
N THR A 39 -13.56 -6.72 1.73
CA THR A 39 -13.60 -8.19 1.71
C THR A 39 -12.86 -8.81 0.52
N ASP A 40 -12.75 -8.09 -0.59
CA ASP A 40 -12.03 -8.48 -1.81
C ASP A 40 -11.02 -7.39 -2.17
N PHE A 41 -9.90 -7.38 -1.44
CA PHE A 41 -8.85 -6.38 -1.61
C PHE A 41 -7.53 -7.01 -2.04
N ASN A 42 -6.75 -6.25 -2.79
CA ASN A 42 -5.40 -6.58 -3.20
C ASN A 42 -4.41 -5.54 -2.65
N PRO A 43 -3.44 -5.94 -1.80
CA PRO A 43 -2.34 -5.07 -1.41
C PRO A 43 -1.46 -4.77 -2.62
N LEU A 44 -1.15 -3.49 -2.84
CA LEU A 44 -0.40 -3.03 -4.01
C LEU A 44 1.00 -2.51 -3.66
N LEU A 45 1.10 -1.75 -2.58
CA LEU A 45 2.34 -1.11 -2.14
C LEU A 45 2.46 -1.15 -0.62
N PHE A 46 3.69 -1.21 -0.15
CA PHE A 46 4.06 -1.11 1.26
C PHE A 46 5.29 -0.24 1.40
N ASN A 47 5.37 0.58 2.45
CA ASN A 47 6.57 1.35 2.75
C ASN A 47 7.74 0.41 3.10
N THR A 48 8.93 0.65 2.57
CA THR A 48 10.11 -0.13 2.97
C THR A 48 10.53 0.24 4.39
N PRO A 49 11.07 -0.72 5.18
CA PRO A 49 11.39 -0.49 6.60
C PRO A 49 12.37 0.65 6.87
N ASP A 50 13.22 0.98 5.90
CA ASP A 50 14.19 2.07 5.94
C ASP A 50 13.55 3.47 5.97
N THR A 51 12.28 3.60 5.56
CA THR A 51 11.54 4.87 5.67
C THR A 51 11.13 5.21 7.10
N GLY A 52 11.05 4.21 8.00
CA GLY A 52 10.41 4.36 9.30
C GLY A 52 8.89 4.58 9.23
N GLU A 53 8.31 4.61 8.03
CA GLU A 53 6.87 4.67 7.79
C GLU A 53 6.33 3.25 7.62
N MET A 54 5.10 3.00 8.08
CA MET A 54 4.42 1.72 7.95
C MET A 54 3.10 1.83 7.17
N GLY A 55 3.11 2.70 6.15
CA GLY A 55 2.00 2.89 5.25
C GLY A 55 1.89 1.78 4.21
N TYR A 56 0.66 1.56 3.74
CA TYR A 56 0.37 0.61 2.66
C TYR A 56 -0.81 1.07 1.81
N ILE A 57 -0.84 0.58 0.58
CA ILE A 57 -1.92 0.85 -0.38
C ILE A 57 -2.65 -0.45 -0.69
N LEU A 58 -3.96 -0.45 -0.48
CA LEU A 58 -4.87 -1.50 -0.90
C LEU A 58 -5.71 -1.02 -2.08
N GLN A 59 -6.10 -1.96 -2.93
CA GLN A 59 -7.13 -1.76 -3.94
C GLN A 59 -8.30 -2.69 -3.64
N SER A 60 -9.52 -2.16 -3.67
CA SER A 60 -10.77 -2.94 -3.60
C SER A 60 -11.68 -2.47 -4.71
N GLY A 61 -11.94 -3.32 -5.70
CA GLY A 61 -12.58 -2.92 -6.95
C GLY A 61 -11.77 -1.82 -7.67
N GLU A 62 -12.41 -0.67 -7.91
CA GLU A 62 -11.80 0.49 -8.58
C GLU A 62 -11.23 1.52 -7.59
N GLU A 63 -11.40 1.31 -6.29
CA GLU A 63 -11.02 2.25 -5.25
C GLU A 63 -9.68 1.88 -4.62
N PHE A 64 -8.92 2.92 -4.26
CA PHE A 64 -7.65 2.79 -3.56
C PHE A 64 -7.79 3.28 -2.13
N TYR A 65 -7.09 2.60 -1.23
CA TYR A 65 -7.14 2.87 0.20
C TYR A 65 -5.72 2.97 0.74
N TRP A 66 -5.47 3.94 1.61
CA TRP A 66 -4.23 4.06 2.36
C TRP A 66 -4.48 3.58 3.78
N GLY A 67 -3.78 2.54 4.21
CA GLY A 67 -3.71 2.18 5.61
C GLY A 67 -2.36 2.49 6.25
N ASP A 68 -2.39 2.74 7.54
CA ASP A 68 -1.21 3.00 8.37
C ASP A 68 -1.23 2.04 9.56
N LEU A 69 -0.17 1.21 9.68
CA LEU A 69 -0.07 0.21 10.74
C LEU A 69 0.21 0.79 12.13
N MET A 70 0.63 2.05 12.25
CA MET A 70 0.93 2.67 13.54
C MET A 70 -0.31 3.25 14.22
N ILE A 71 -1.32 3.62 13.44
CA ILE A 71 -2.55 4.24 13.95
C ILE A 71 -3.80 3.37 13.74
N ASP A 72 -3.68 2.21 13.10
CA ASP A 72 -4.78 1.27 12.83
C ASP A 72 -5.96 1.91 12.07
N TYR A 73 -5.67 2.80 11.11
CA TYR A 73 -6.68 3.44 10.27
C TYR A 73 -6.49 3.13 8.79
N ILE A 74 -7.62 3.03 8.09
CA ILE A 74 -7.69 2.94 6.64
C ILE A 74 -8.51 4.12 6.11
N PHE A 75 -7.94 4.82 5.14
CA PHE A 75 -8.52 6.00 4.50
C PHE A 75 -8.79 5.73 3.02
N LEU A 76 -9.97 6.12 2.53
CA LEU A 76 -10.25 6.13 1.10
C LEU A 76 -9.40 7.20 0.41
N ILE A 77 -8.67 6.81 -0.63
CA ILE A 77 -7.93 7.74 -1.48
C ILE A 77 -8.89 8.27 -2.54
N THR A 78 -9.33 9.52 -2.38
CA THR A 78 -10.25 10.16 -3.34
C THR A 78 -9.53 10.67 -4.59
N LYS A 79 -8.24 11.00 -4.46
CA LYS A 79 -7.28 11.31 -5.55
C LYS A 79 -5.87 10.96 -5.06
N PRO A 80 -4.98 10.43 -5.91
CA PRO A 80 -5.19 9.96 -7.29
C PRO A 80 -6.15 8.79 -7.43
N LYS A 81 -6.72 8.60 -8.64
CA LYS A 81 -7.59 7.45 -8.97
C LYS A 81 -6.86 6.30 -9.68
N THR A 82 -5.55 6.40 -9.86
CA THR A 82 -4.73 5.33 -10.46
C THR A 82 -3.44 5.16 -9.66
N LEU A 83 -2.93 3.93 -9.63
CA LEU A 83 -1.66 3.62 -8.97
C LEU A 83 -0.49 4.38 -9.62
N GLU A 84 -0.51 4.54 -10.95
CA GLU A 84 0.52 5.30 -11.66
C GLU A 84 0.56 6.77 -11.22
N GLU A 85 -0.60 7.43 -11.13
CA GLU A 85 -0.63 8.80 -10.63
C GLU A 85 -0.21 8.89 -9.16
N PHE A 86 -0.52 7.87 -8.34
CA PHE A 86 -0.05 7.78 -6.96
C PHE A 86 1.48 7.76 -6.91
N CYS A 87 2.08 6.87 -7.68
CA CYS A 87 3.53 6.73 -7.80
C CYS A 87 4.23 7.99 -8.33
N ILE A 88 3.60 8.72 -9.28
CA ILE A 88 4.13 9.98 -9.81
C ILE A 88 4.08 11.10 -8.76
N ARG A 89 3.03 11.16 -7.95
CA ARG A 89 2.81 12.25 -6.98
C ARG A 89 3.57 12.08 -5.66
N LEU A 90 4.00 10.86 -5.33
CA LEU A 90 4.82 10.65 -4.14
C LEU A 90 6.19 11.30 -4.33
N PRO A 91 6.66 12.10 -3.35
CA PRO A 91 7.96 12.73 -3.45
C PRO A 91 9.03 11.65 -3.54
N ARG A 92 9.79 11.66 -4.63
CA ARG A 92 11.01 10.84 -4.77
C ARG A 92 12.07 11.41 -3.84
N ARG A 93 11.99 11.11 -2.54
CA ARG A 93 13.06 11.42 -1.61
C ARG A 93 14.14 10.37 -1.78
N GLU A 94 15.30 10.77 -2.29
CA GLU A 94 16.52 9.98 -2.13
C GLU A 94 16.82 9.88 -0.64
N ILE A 95 16.75 8.67 -0.09
CA ILE A 95 17.29 8.39 1.24
C ILE A 95 18.81 8.45 1.10
N LYS A 96 19.43 9.54 1.53
CA LYS A 96 20.89 9.56 1.75
C LYS A 96 21.17 8.74 3.00
N VAL A 97 21.79 7.58 2.79
CA VAL A 97 22.43 6.77 3.84
C VAL A 97 23.67 7.49 4.37
#